data_AF-A0A7Y8IZF9-F1
#
_entry.id   AF-A0A7Y8IZF9-F1
#
_cell.length_a   1.000
_cell.length_b   1.000
_cell.length_c   1.000
_cell.angle_alpha   90.00
_cell.angle_beta   90.00
_cell.angle_gamma   90.00
#
_symmetry.space_group_name_H-M   'P 1'
#
loop_
_entity.id
_entity.type
_entity.pdbx_description
1 polymer ?
#
loop_
_entity_poly.entity_id
_entity_poly.type
_entity_poly.pdbx_seq_one_letter_code
_entity_poly.pdbx_strand_id
1 'polypeptide(L)'
;MMITILRPGQEPLEFDFILIDFEGTLASDRRIHPKAKDKINLLSKRTKIYILTKGEKERVEEALRRVKAEIIYLREGEASKQKLDLLLNVGASRAVVVGNGIDDVPLMKEAGFRMAIIGKEGTSIELIQTADIVFTNIVDALDFLLKPLRQKATLGL
;
A
#
# COMPACT_ATOMS: atom_id res chain seq x y z
N MET A 1 16.72 5.28 -4.60
CA MET A 1 15.93 4.04 -4.48
C MET A 1 14.53 4.39 -4.94
N MET A 2 14.05 3.83 -6.05
CA MET A 2 12.66 4.01 -6.51
C MET A 2 12.12 2.75 -7.21
N ILE A 3 10.80 2.68 -7.35
CA ILE A 3 10.12 1.74 -8.27
C ILE A 3 9.48 2.52 -9.41
N THR A 4 9.35 1.86 -10.57
CA THR A 4 8.74 2.43 -11.77
C THR A 4 7.49 1.63 -12.14
N ILE A 5 6.39 2.33 -12.44
CA ILE A 5 5.16 1.76 -12.99
C ILE A 5 5.06 2.14 -14.47
N LEU A 6 5.00 1.13 -15.34
CA LEU A 6 4.90 1.31 -16.77
C LEU A 6 3.45 1.48 -17.22
N ARG A 7 3.22 2.46 -18.10
CA ARG A 7 1.94 2.75 -18.72
C ARG A 7 2.14 2.91 -20.24
N PRO A 8 1.96 1.85 -21.04
CA PRO A 8 2.14 1.92 -22.49
C PRO A 8 1.38 3.09 -23.12
N GLY A 9 2.07 3.88 -23.95
CA GLY A 9 1.50 5.09 -24.57
C GLY A 9 1.54 6.33 -23.67
N GLN A 10 2.12 6.25 -22.47
CA GLN A 10 2.24 7.35 -21.52
C GLN A 10 3.63 7.35 -20.86
N GLU A 11 4.00 8.46 -20.23
CA GLU A 11 5.21 8.52 -19.41
C GLU A 11 5.13 7.55 -18.22
N PRO A 12 6.22 6.85 -17.88
CA PRO A 12 6.26 5.99 -16.71
C PRO A 12 6.12 6.83 -15.43
N LEU A 13 5.58 6.22 -14.39
CA LEU A 13 5.50 6.82 -13.07
C LEU A 13 6.61 6.27 -12.18
N GLU A 14 7.15 7.12 -11.31
CA GLU A 14 8.25 6.76 -10.41
C GLU A 14 7.90 7.11 -8.96
N PHE A 15 8.16 6.15 -8.06
CA PHE A 15 7.78 6.26 -6.66
C PHE A 15 8.93 5.87 -5.72
N ASP A 16 9.18 6.72 -4.74
CA ASP A 16 10.23 6.58 -3.73
C ASP A 16 9.72 5.90 -2.46
N PHE A 17 8.39 5.86 -2.30
CA PHE A 17 7.72 5.35 -1.10
C PHE A 17 6.56 4.43 -1.45
N ILE A 18 6.34 3.42 -0.60
CA ILE A 18 5.10 2.65 -0.55
C ILE A 18 4.54 2.74 0.87
N LEU A 19 3.31 3.22 1.00
CA LEU A 19 2.57 3.24 2.25
C LEU A 19 1.50 2.14 2.17
N ILE A 20 1.51 1.23 3.13
CA ILE A 20 0.62 0.07 3.16
C ILE A 20 -0.14 0.10 4.49
N ASP A 21 -1.47 0.20 4.42
CA ASP A 21 -2.31 -0.02 5.58
C ASP A 21 -2.20 -1.49 6.07
N PHE A 22 -2.33 -1.72 7.38
CA PHE A 22 -2.17 -3.04 7.95
C PHE A 22 -3.49 -3.81 8.01
N GLU A 23 -4.48 -3.30 8.74
CA GLU A 23 -5.73 -3.99 9.03
C GLU A 23 -6.72 -3.94 7.84
N GLY A 24 -7.09 -5.10 7.28
CA GLY A 24 -7.97 -5.16 6.10
C GLY A 24 -7.21 -5.07 4.77
N THR A 25 -5.92 -4.71 4.83
CA THR A 25 -5.06 -4.51 3.65
C THR A 25 -3.92 -5.53 3.61
N LEU A 26 -2.89 -5.39 4.45
CA LEU A 26 -1.77 -6.34 4.52
C LEU A 26 -2.12 -7.60 5.31
N ALA A 27 -2.93 -7.44 6.36
CA ALA A 27 -3.42 -8.51 7.20
C ALA A 27 -4.94 -8.63 7.06
N SER A 28 -5.42 -9.88 6.99
CA SER A 28 -6.84 -10.19 7.15
C SER A 28 -7.05 -11.11 8.32
N ASP A 29 -8.05 -10.85 9.14
CA ASP A 29 -8.24 -11.50 10.44
C ASP A 29 -6.94 -11.47 11.27
N ARG A 30 -6.18 -10.36 11.16
CA ARG A 30 -4.86 -10.14 11.77
C ARG A 30 -3.76 -11.11 11.32
N ARG A 31 -3.97 -11.85 10.23
CA ARG A 31 -2.99 -12.79 9.65
C ARG A 31 -2.41 -12.24 8.36
N ILE A 32 -1.09 -12.34 8.23
CA ILE A 32 -0.35 -11.91 7.04
C ILE A 32 -0.05 -13.12 6.17
N HIS A 33 -0.36 -13.01 4.88
CA HIS A 33 0.03 -14.03 3.92
C HIS A 33 1.57 -14.10 3.79
N PRO A 34 2.23 -15.27 3.92
CA PRO A 34 3.70 -15.38 3.87
C PRO A 34 4.32 -14.75 2.62
N LYS A 35 3.74 -15.03 1.44
CA LYS A 35 4.19 -14.42 0.17
C LYS A 35 4.12 -12.89 0.14
N ALA A 36 3.26 -12.24 0.93
CA ALA A 36 3.24 -10.78 1.01
C ALA A 36 4.52 -10.26 1.69
N LYS A 37 4.98 -10.93 2.75
CA LYS A 37 6.25 -10.61 3.43
C LYS A 37 7.43 -10.70 2.48
N ASP A 38 7.50 -11.77 1.68
CA ASP A 38 8.57 -11.98 0.70
C ASP A 38 8.60 -10.86 -0.35
N LYS A 39 7.42 -10.43 -0.82
CA LYS A 39 7.30 -9.36 -1.82
C LYS A 39 7.66 -8.00 -1.23
N ILE A 40 7.23 -7.69 0.00
CA ILE A 40 7.65 -6.47 0.71
C ILE A 40 9.17 -6.44 0.83
N ASN A 41 9.80 -7.55 1.23
CA ASN A 41 11.27 -7.64 1.33
C ASN A 41 12.00 -7.50 -0.02
N LEU A 42 11.35 -7.87 -1.12
CA LEU A 42 11.89 -7.66 -2.46
C LEU A 42 11.76 -6.20 -2.89
N LEU A 43 10.60 -5.59 -2.66
CA LEU A 43 10.32 -4.18 -2.94
C LEU A 43 11.20 -3.25 -2.09
N SER A 44 11.48 -3.61 -0.84
CA SER A 44 12.29 -2.80 0.08
C SER A 44 13.74 -2.61 -0.38
N LYS A 45 14.22 -3.44 -1.32
CA LYS A 45 15.53 -3.28 -1.96
C LYS A 45 15.54 -2.11 -2.96
N ARG A 46 14.37 -1.64 -3.37
CA ARG A 46 14.19 -0.63 -4.41
C ARG A 46 13.54 0.64 -3.90
N THR A 47 12.65 0.57 -2.92
CA THR A 47 11.90 1.73 -2.41
C THR A 47 11.73 1.63 -0.89
N LYS A 48 11.44 2.76 -0.23
CA LYS A 48 11.18 2.77 1.21
C LYS A 48 9.72 2.40 1.47
N ILE A 49 9.48 1.51 2.42
CA ILE A 49 8.14 0.99 2.71
C ILE A 49 7.75 1.36 4.13
N TYR A 50 6.57 1.95 4.28
CA TYR A 50 5.91 2.21 5.56
C TYR A 50 4.68 1.31 5.69
N ILE A 51 4.55 0.65 6.84
CA ILE A 51 3.36 -0.11 7.21
C ILE A 51 2.65 0.68 8.31
N LEU A 52 1.39 1.04 8.07
CA LEU A 52 0.60 1.90 8.93
C LEU A 52 -0.43 1.05 9.68
N THR A 53 -0.47 1.12 11.00
CA THR A 53 -1.29 0.20 11.81
C THR A 53 -1.86 0.88 13.04
N LYS A 54 -3.06 0.46 13.45
CA LYS A 54 -3.64 0.77 14.77
C LYS A 54 -3.47 -0.39 15.76
N GLY A 55 -2.82 -1.47 15.34
CA GLY A 55 -2.68 -2.70 16.08
C GLY A 55 -1.73 -2.60 17.28
N GLU A 56 -1.88 -3.56 18.18
CA GLU A 56 -1.01 -3.75 19.34
C GLU A 56 0.44 -4.03 18.89
N LYS A 57 1.39 -3.30 19.47
CA LYS A 57 2.78 -3.26 19.04
C LYS A 57 3.41 -4.66 18.97
N GLU A 58 3.35 -5.40 20.07
CA GLU A 58 3.98 -6.71 20.21
C GLU A 58 3.48 -7.69 19.13
N ARG A 59 2.16 -7.71 18.89
CA ARG A 59 1.53 -8.59 17.91
C ARG A 59 1.92 -8.22 16.48
N VAL A 60 1.93 -6.93 16.17
CA VAL A 60 2.33 -6.45 14.84
C VAL A 60 3.81 -6.76 14.57
N GLU A 61 4.70 -6.52 15.53
CA GLU A 61 6.13 -6.82 15.40
C GLU A 61 6.38 -8.32 15.25
N GLU A 62 5.64 -9.17 15.97
CA GLU A 62 5.69 -10.62 15.79
C GLU A 62 5.21 -11.02 14.38
N ALA A 63 4.06 -10.50 13.95
CA ALA A 63 3.49 -10.79 12.64
C ALA A 63 4.41 -10.31 11.51
N LEU A 64 5.10 -9.19 11.67
CA LEU A 64 6.02 -8.60 10.69
C LEU A 64 7.48 -8.97 10.94
N ARG A 65 7.77 -9.98 11.76
CA ARG A 65 9.14 -10.41 12.02
C ARG A 65 9.88 -10.71 10.72
N ARG A 66 11.05 -10.09 10.54
CA ARG A 66 11.91 -10.16 9.34
C ARG A 66 11.34 -9.50 8.08
N VAL A 67 10.26 -8.74 8.19
CA VAL A 67 9.81 -7.84 7.13
C VAL A 67 10.65 -6.56 7.15
N LYS A 68 11.07 -6.10 5.98
CA LYS A 68 11.93 -4.92 5.77
C LYS A 68 11.06 -3.72 5.42
N ALA A 69 10.37 -3.19 6.42
CA ALA A 69 9.55 -1.99 6.34
C ALA A 69 9.61 -1.22 7.66
N GLU A 70 9.34 0.07 7.62
CA GLU A 70 9.17 0.92 8.81
C GLU A 70 7.73 0.83 9.28
N ILE A 71 7.50 0.53 10.56
CA ILE A 71 6.16 0.40 11.13
C ILE A 71 5.78 1.71 11.80
N ILE A 72 4.66 2.29 11.39
CA ILE A 72 4.11 3.52 11.95
C ILE A 72 2.85 3.17 12.72
N TYR A 73 2.92 3.34 14.03
CA TYR A 73 1.79 3.13 14.94
C TYR A 73 0.92 4.38 14.99
N LEU A 74 -0.33 4.20 14.63
CA LEU A 74 -1.34 5.24 14.56
C LEU A 74 -2.16 5.28 15.84
N ARG A 75 -2.57 6.48 16.22
CA ARG A 75 -3.49 6.70 17.33
C ARG A 75 -4.92 6.49 16.85
N GLU A 76 -5.68 5.73 17.62
CA GLU A 76 -7.11 5.57 17.39
C GLU A 76 -7.82 6.93 17.41
N GLY A 77 -8.78 7.14 16.51
CA GLY A 77 -9.43 8.43 16.31
C GLY A 77 -8.65 9.46 15.47
N GLU A 78 -7.33 9.29 15.28
CA GLU A 78 -6.49 10.20 14.48
C GLU A 78 -5.84 9.54 13.26
N ALA A 79 -6.06 8.23 13.07
CA ALA A 79 -5.38 7.44 12.05
C ALA A 79 -5.43 8.08 10.66
N SER A 80 -6.60 8.53 10.19
CA SER A 80 -6.74 9.14 8.87
C SER A 80 -5.87 10.40 8.71
N LYS A 81 -5.86 11.27 9.72
CA LYS A 81 -5.03 12.47 9.74
C LYS A 81 -3.53 12.13 9.77
N GLN A 82 -3.11 11.23 10.66
CA GLN A 82 -1.71 10.83 10.78
C GLN A 82 -1.18 10.13 9.52
N LYS A 83 -2.01 9.31 8.86
CA LYS A 83 -1.72 8.72 7.55
C LYS A 83 -1.45 9.81 6.52
N LEU A 84 -2.36 10.79 6.40
CA LEU A 84 -2.22 11.91 5.46
C LEU A 84 -1.00 12.78 5.76
N ASP A 85 -0.79 13.17 7.02
CA ASP A 85 0.37 13.97 7.43
C ASP A 85 1.68 13.27 7.06
N LEU A 86 1.78 11.95 7.26
CA LEU A 86 2.94 11.15 6.85
C LEU A 86 3.15 11.22 5.32
N LEU A 87 2.09 11.03 4.52
CA LEU A 87 2.17 11.08 3.07
C LEU A 87 2.67 12.44 2.57
N LEU A 88 2.12 13.53 3.11
CA LEU A 88 2.53 14.87 2.75
C LEU A 88 4.00 15.12 3.12
N ASN A 89 4.44 14.62 4.27
CA ASN A 89 5.83 14.74 4.72
C ASN A 89 6.83 13.96 3.86
N VAL A 90 6.46 12.77 3.37
CA VAL A 90 7.37 11.98 2.51
C VAL A 90 7.32 12.39 1.04
N GLY A 91 6.20 12.99 0.59
CA GLY A 91 6.00 13.44 -0.78
C GLY A 91 4.89 12.66 -1.48
N ALA A 92 3.69 13.23 -1.51
CA ALA A 92 2.47 12.55 -1.95
C ALA A 92 2.53 12.03 -3.39
N SER A 93 3.02 12.84 -4.33
CA SER A 93 3.17 12.47 -5.74
C SER A 93 4.22 11.38 -6.00
N ARG A 94 5.10 11.12 -5.03
CA ARG A 94 6.17 10.12 -5.09
C ARG A 94 5.85 8.86 -4.26
N ALA A 95 4.62 8.72 -3.79
CA ALA A 95 4.18 7.58 -3.00
C ALA A 95 3.13 6.73 -3.72
N VAL A 96 3.29 5.41 -3.59
CA VAL A 96 2.22 4.44 -3.79
C VAL A 96 1.49 4.25 -2.46
N VAL A 97 0.17 4.31 -2.46
CA VAL A 97 -0.67 3.98 -1.30
C VAL A 97 -1.47 2.73 -1.59
N VAL A 98 -1.47 1.80 -0.62
CA VAL A 98 -2.26 0.58 -0.64
C VAL A 98 -3.17 0.57 0.58
N GLY A 99 -4.48 0.50 0.35
CA GLY A 99 -5.48 0.61 1.41
C GLY A 99 -6.77 -0.15 1.13
N ASN A 100 -7.67 -0.12 2.11
CA ASN A 100 -8.93 -0.86 2.13
C ASN A 100 -10.05 -0.07 2.83
N GLY A 101 -9.69 0.61 3.93
CA GLY A 101 -10.63 1.23 4.84
C GLY A 101 -11.06 2.64 4.45
N ILE A 102 -12.09 3.15 5.12
CA ILE A 102 -12.53 4.55 4.93
C ILE A 102 -11.51 5.56 5.47
N ASP A 103 -10.70 5.18 6.46
CA ASP A 103 -9.67 6.05 7.03
C ASP A 103 -8.48 6.28 6.08
N ASP A 104 -8.35 5.48 5.02
CA ASP A 104 -7.38 5.64 3.94
C ASP A 104 -7.85 6.61 2.84
N VAL A 105 -9.14 6.99 2.79
CA VAL A 105 -9.67 7.80 1.68
C VAL A 105 -8.95 9.15 1.52
N PRO A 106 -8.70 9.95 2.58
CA PRO A 106 -7.96 11.20 2.44
C PRO A 106 -6.53 10.99 1.94
N LEU A 107 -5.87 9.94 2.43
CA LEU A 107 -4.53 9.52 2.00
C LEU A 107 -4.54 9.15 0.50
N MET A 108 -5.52 8.36 0.05
CA MET A 108 -5.68 7.96 -1.33
C MET A 108 -5.89 9.17 -2.26
N LYS A 109 -6.69 10.16 -1.87
CA LYS A 109 -6.98 11.33 -2.73
C LYS A 109 -5.74 12.13 -3.14
N GLU A 110 -4.69 12.12 -2.32
CA GLU A 110 -3.46 12.90 -2.57
C GLU A 110 -2.30 12.08 -3.17
N ALA A 111 -2.35 10.75 -3.08
CA ALA A 111 -1.24 9.89 -3.47
C ALA A 111 -1.02 9.83 -4.99
N GLY A 112 0.25 9.68 -5.39
CA GLY A 112 0.64 9.60 -6.80
C GLY A 112 0.21 8.31 -7.50
N PHE A 113 0.02 7.21 -6.76
CA PHE A 113 -0.61 5.99 -7.27
C PHE A 113 -1.33 5.21 -6.17
N ARG A 114 -2.56 4.78 -6.45
CA ARG A 114 -3.56 4.40 -5.45
C ARG A 114 -4.09 3.00 -5.73
N MET A 115 -3.88 2.10 -4.79
CA MET A 115 -4.25 0.68 -4.93
C MET A 115 -5.24 0.29 -3.85
N ALA A 116 -6.44 -0.15 -4.24
CA ALA A 116 -7.43 -0.69 -3.32
C ALA A 116 -7.31 -2.21 -3.23
N ILE A 117 -7.40 -2.75 -2.02
CA ILE A 117 -7.51 -4.20 -1.77
C ILE A 117 -8.94 -4.50 -1.35
N ILE A 118 -9.68 -5.35 -2.07
CA ILE A 118 -11.02 -5.80 -1.65
C ILE A 118 -10.91 -6.74 -0.45
N GLY A 119 -9.94 -7.66 -0.48
CA GLY A 119 -9.66 -8.56 0.63
C GLY A 119 -10.83 -9.50 0.96
N LYS A 120 -10.74 -10.16 2.12
CA LYS A 120 -11.82 -11.01 2.65
C LYS A 120 -12.74 -10.26 3.61
N GLU A 121 -12.29 -9.13 4.13
CA GLU A 121 -13.05 -8.28 5.05
C GLU A 121 -13.92 -7.25 4.30
N GLY A 122 -13.88 -7.25 2.97
CA GLY A 122 -14.50 -6.22 2.13
C GLY A 122 -13.67 -4.94 2.12
N THR A 123 -14.07 -3.96 1.30
CA THR A 123 -13.39 -2.65 1.19
C THR A 123 -14.42 -1.53 1.09
N SER A 124 -14.07 -0.33 1.54
CA SER A 124 -14.95 0.82 1.41
C SER A 124 -15.21 1.14 -0.07
N ILE A 125 -16.49 1.37 -0.42
CA ILE A 125 -16.88 1.83 -1.76
C ILE A 125 -16.22 3.19 -2.07
N GLU A 126 -16.17 4.08 -1.07
CA GLU A 126 -15.54 5.39 -1.24
C GLU A 126 -14.04 5.25 -1.55
N LEU A 127 -13.35 4.29 -0.91
CA LEU A 127 -11.96 4.02 -1.22
C LEU A 127 -11.79 3.47 -2.64
N ILE A 128 -12.62 2.50 -3.06
CA ILE A 128 -12.59 1.98 -4.44
C ILE A 128 -12.71 3.12 -5.45
N GLN A 129 -13.65 4.04 -5.25
CA GLN A 129 -13.90 5.16 -6.17
C GLN A 129 -12.71 6.14 -6.30
N THR A 130 -11.78 6.11 -5.34
CA THR A 130 -10.56 6.93 -5.37
C THR A 130 -9.33 6.18 -5.88
N ALA A 131 -9.40 4.87 -6.08
CA ALA A 131 -8.25 4.06 -6.47
C ALA A 131 -7.98 4.13 -7.98
N ASP A 132 -6.70 4.03 -8.37
CA ASP A 132 -6.31 3.85 -9.78
C ASP A 132 -6.49 2.40 -10.22
N ILE A 133 -6.34 1.47 -9.27
CA ILE A 133 -6.44 0.03 -9.53
C ILE A 133 -6.97 -0.70 -8.30
N VAL A 134 -7.75 -1.75 -8.54
CA VAL A 134 -8.38 -2.57 -7.50
C VAL A 134 -7.88 -4.00 -7.62
N PHE A 135 -7.49 -4.59 -6.49
CA PHE A 135 -7.08 -5.99 -6.38
C PHE A 135 -7.97 -6.74 -5.40
N THR A 136 -8.14 -8.04 -5.61
CA THR A 136 -8.84 -8.90 -4.65
C THR A 136 -7.98 -9.27 -3.44
N ASN A 137 -6.65 -9.17 -3.56
CA ASN A 137 -5.72 -9.54 -2.49
C ASN A 137 -4.39 -8.78 -2.59
N ILE A 138 -3.73 -8.60 -1.45
CA ILE A 138 -2.45 -7.88 -1.32
C ILE A 138 -1.28 -8.55 -2.05
N VAL A 139 -1.28 -9.87 -2.18
CA VAL A 139 -0.19 -10.60 -2.85
C VAL A 139 -0.12 -10.23 -4.33
N ASP A 140 -1.26 -10.09 -5.00
CA ASP A 140 -1.35 -9.68 -6.39
C ASP A 140 -1.05 -8.19 -6.60
N ALA A 141 -1.47 -7.33 -5.66
CA ALA A 141 -1.10 -5.92 -5.65
C ALA A 141 0.42 -5.73 -5.56
N LEU A 142 1.08 -6.38 -4.61
CA LEU A 142 2.54 -6.30 -4.49
C LEU A 142 3.25 -6.90 -5.71
N ASP A 143 2.69 -7.96 -6.31
CA ASP A 143 3.21 -8.49 -7.58
C ASP A 143 3.06 -7.51 -8.74
N PHE A 144 1.99 -6.72 -8.78
CA PHE A 144 1.81 -5.69 -9.80
C PHE A 144 2.94 -4.66 -9.78
N LEU A 145 3.38 -4.25 -8.58
CA LEU A 145 4.53 -3.34 -8.42
C LEU A 145 5.87 -3.96 -8.88
N LEU A 146 5.95 -5.29 -8.94
CA LEU A 146 7.17 -6.02 -9.33
C LEU A 146 7.16 -6.50 -10.80
N LYS A 147 5.99 -6.56 -11.45
CA LYS A 147 5.81 -7.25 -12.74
C LYS A 147 5.36 -6.26 -13.83
N PRO A 148 6.31 -5.75 -14.64
CA PRO A 148 6.01 -4.80 -15.73
C PRO A 148 4.91 -5.25 -16.68
N LEU A 149 4.81 -6.55 -17.01
CA LEU A 149 3.77 -7.06 -17.90
C LEU A 149 2.35 -6.91 -17.32
N ARG A 150 2.17 -7.01 -16.00
CA ARG A 150 0.86 -6.77 -15.35
C ARG A 150 0.48 -5.28 -15.47
N GLN A 151 1.45 -4.39 -15.28
CA GLN A 151 1.25 -2.95 -15.39
C GLN A 151 0.81 -2.57 -16.81
N LYS A 152 1.51 -3.11 -17.82
CA LYS A 152 1.16 -2.88 -19.23
C LYS A 152 -0.24 -3.38 -19.59
N ALA A 153 -0.64 -4.54 -19.07
CA ALA A 153 -1.95 -5.12 -19.38
C ALA A 153 -3.12 -4.32 -18.79
N THR A 154 -2.91 -3.63 -17.67
CA THR A 154 -3.99 -2.90 -16.97
C THR A 154 -3.97 -1.40 -17.23
N LEU A 155 -2.79 -0.80 -17.43
CA LEU A 155 -2.60 0.65 -17.57
C LEU A 155 -2.14 1.06 -18.98
N GLY A 156 -2.15 0.14 -19.95
CA GLY A 156 -1.92 0.47 -21.35
C GLY A 156 -3.16 1.12 -21.96
N LEU A 157 -2.92 2.09 -22.85
CA LEU A 157 -3.94 2.63 -23.75
C LEU A 157 -4.20 1.69 -24.93
#